data_AF-A0AAU9PSJ9-F1
#
_entry.id   AF-A0AAU9PSJ9-F1
#
_cell.length_a   1.000
_cell.length_b   1.000
_cell.length_c   1.000
_cell.angle_alpha   90.00
_cell.angle_beta   90.00
_cell.angle_gamma   90.00
#
_symmetry.space_group_name_H-M   'P 1'
#
loop_
_entity.id
_entity.type
_entity.pdbx_description
1 polymer ?
#
loop_
_entity_poly.entity_id
_entity_poly.type
_entity_poly.pdbx_seq_one_letter_code
_entity_poly.pdbx_strand_id
1 'polypeptide(L)'
;MNLGTKHDVSSEDVYSDPGSPMLRRTPDGTYVIAKFKKEDKQATYLLLNGNGATPEGNIPFLDLFDIDTGEKERIWHSDKEKYYL
;
A
#
# COMPACT_ATOMS: atom_id res chain seq x y z
N MET A 1 -32.50 18.61 -22.57
CA MET A 1 -31.80 19.34 -21.49
C MET A 1 -32.21 18.65 -20.19
N ASN A 2 -31.37 18.05 -19.35
CA ASN A 2 -29.94 18.20 -19.13
C ASN A 2 -29.27 16.82 -18.91
N LEU A 3 -28.06 16.71 -19.46
CA LEU A 3 -27.07 15.70 -19.11
C LEU A 3 -26.56 16.02 -17.70
N GLY A 4 -26.47 15.01 -16.83
CA GLY A 4 -26.00 15.17 -15.46
C GLY A 4 -25.25 13.94 -14.96
N THR A 5 -24.37 13.40 -15.78
CA THR A 5 -23.40 12.38 -15.34
C THR A 5 -22.32 13.09 -14.52
N LYS A 6 -22.46 13.09 -13.19
CA LYS A 6 -21.37 13.42 -12.26
C LYS A 6 -20.85 12.11 -11.67
N HIS A 7 -19.87 11.50 -12.34
CA HIS A 7 -19.00 10.49 -11.73
C HIS A 7 -17.88 11.24 -11.00
N ASP A 8 -18.02 11.40 -9.69
CA ASP A 8 -17.04 12.05 -8.82
C ASP A 8 -16.50 11.08 -7.74
N VAL A 9 -17.13 9.91 -7.61
CA VAL A 9 -16.80 8.89 -6.60
C VAL A 9 -15.61 8.00 -6.98
N SER A 10 -15.01 8.15 -8.16
CA SER A 10 -13.94 7.25 -8.62
C SER A 10 -12.52 7.75 -8.38
N SER A 11 -12.31 9.06 -8.26
CA SER A 11 -10.97 9.64 -8.08
C SER A 11 -10.54 9.75 -6.63
N GLU A 12 -11.49 9.85 -5.70
CA GLU A 12 -11.19 9.95 -4.27
C GLU A 12 -11.03 8.56 -3.63
N ASP A 13 -11.71 7.53 -4.16
CA ASP A 13 -11.65 6.16 -3.68
C ASP A 13 -10.22 5.58 -3.77
N VAL A 14 -9.48 5.92 -4.84
CA VAL A 14 -8.08 5.51 -5.00
C VAL A 14 -7.13 6.15 -3.97
N TYR A 15 -7.51 7.27 -3.35
CA TYR A 15 -6.72 7.88 -2.26
C TYR A 15 -6.80 7.06 -0.97
N SER A 16 -7.80 6.19 -0.85
CA SER A 16 -7.98 5.28 0.27
C SER A 16 -7.39 3.89 0.02
N ASP A 17 -6.63 3.70 -1.07
CA ASP A 17 -6.04 2.40 -1.42
C ASP A 17 -5.21 1.85 -0.24
N PRO A 18 -5.62 0.72 0.35
CA PRO A 18 -4.94 0.12 1.49
C PRO A 18 -3.56 -0.45 1.16
N GLY A 19 -3.17 -0.49 -0.12
CA GLY A 19 -2.00 -1.17 -0.64
C GLY A 19 -2.28 -2.65 -0.92
N SER A 20 -1.35 -3.29 -1.63
CA SER A 20 -1.35 -4.71 -1.97
C SER A 20 -0.26 -5.46 -1.21
N PRO A 21 -0.49 -6.73 -0.81
CA PRO A 21 0.56 -7.55 -0.20
C PRO A 21 1.71 -7.81 -1.17
N MET A 22 2.94 -7.56 -0.72
CA MET A 22 4.13 -7.89 -1.48
C MET A 22 4.37 -9.41 -1.48
N LEU A 23 4.87 -9.92 -2.60
CA LEU A 23 5.24 -11.32 -2.76
C LEU A 23 6.76 -11.47 -2.81
N ARG A 24 7.29 -12.56 -2.26
CA ARG A 24 8.67 -13.01 -2.48
C ARG A 24 8.68 -14.36 -3.17
N ARG A 25 9.72 -14.60 -3.97
CA ARG A 25 9.94 -15.89 -4.62
C ARG A 25 10.56 -16.89 -3.64
N THR A 26 10.11 -18.13 -3.69
CA THR A 26 10.67 -19.27 -2.94
C THR A 26 11.80 -19.94 -3.73
N PRO A 27 12.65 -20.76 -3.09
CA PRO A 27 13.64 -21.58 -3.79
C PRO A 27 13.03 -22.49 -4.86
N ASP A 28 11.81 -22.98 -4.64
CA ASP A 28 11.07 -23.85 -5.57
C ASP A 28 10.40 -23.05 -6.72
N GLY A 29 10.65 -21.74 -6.80
CA GLY A 29 10.17 -20.89 -7.87
C GLY A 29 8.73 -20.39 -7.73
N THR A 30 8.04 -20.70 -6.63
CA THR A 30 6.70 -20.21 -6.32
C THR A 30 6.74 -18.82 -5.66
N TYR A 31 5.59 -18.14 -5.54
CA TYR A 31 5.47 -16.86 -4.86
C TYR A 31 4.68 -17.00 -3.56
N VAL A 32 5.17 -16.39 -2.49
CA VAL A 32 4.50 -16.35 -1.18
C VAL A 32 4.45 -14.92 -0.67
N ILE A 33 3.46 -14.61 0.17
CA ILE A 33 3.36 -13.28 0.81
C ILE A 33 4.61 -13.03 1.66
N ALA A 34 5.18 -11.84 1.51
CA ALA A 34 6.32 -11.38 2.27
C ALA A 34 5.90 -11.12 3.73
N LYS A 35 6.29 -12.04 4.62
CA LYS A 35 6.08 -11.91 6.07
C LYS A 35 7.31 -11.32 6.72
N PHE A 36 7.11 -10.46 7.71
CA PHE A 36 8.14 -9.84 8.53
C PHE A 36 7.89 -10.12 10.00
N LYS A 37 8.97 -10.32 10.75
CA LYS A 37 8.95 -10.35 12.23
C LYS A 37 9.96 -9.32 12.71
N LYS A 38 9.53 -8.38 13.54
CA LYS A 38 10.44 -7.45 14.21
C LYS A 38 11.08 -8.21 15.39
N GLU A 39 12.38 -8.01 15.63
CA GLU A 39 13.12 -8.76 16.65
C GLU A 39 12.48 -8.66 18.05
N ASP A 40 11.94 -7.48 18.38
CA ASP A 40 11.34 -7.18 19.69
C ASP A 40 9.82 -7.46 19.79
N LYS A 41 9.19 -7.98 18.73
CA LYS A 41 7.74 -8.24 18.72
C LYS A 41 7.43 -9.68 18.33
N GLN A 42 6.52 -10.30 19.07
CA GLN A 42 6.00 -11.64 18.74
C GLN A 42 5.03 -11.64 17.54
N ALA A 43 4.52 -10.47 17.16
CA ALA A 43 3.57 -10.30 16.06
C ALA A 43 4.18 -10.61 14.69
N THR A 44 3.33 -11.09 13.77
CA THR A 44 3.71 -11.31 12.37
C THR A 44 3.13 -10.23 11.49
N TYR A 45 3.97 -9.61 10.69
CA TYR A 45 3.58 -8.53 9.79
C TYR A 45 3.54 -9.00 8.34
N LEU A 46 2.60 -8.49 7.55
CA LEU A 46 2.67 -8.52 6.09
C LEU A 46 3.26 -7.20 5.60
N LEU A 47 4.15 -7.27 4.61
CA LEU A 47 4.60 -6.06 3.92
C LEU A 47 3.59 -5.71 2.82
N LEU A 48 3.06 -4.49 2.87
CA LEU A 48 2.18 -3.95 1.85
C LEU A 48 2.89 -2.84 1.08
N ASN A 49 2.58 -2.69 -0.19
CA ASN A 49 2.96 -1.53 -0.99
C ASN A 49 1.76 -0.95 -1.73
N GLY A 50 1.76 0.36 -1.95
CA GLY A 50 0.72 1.02 -2.74
C GLY A 50 1.28 2.20 -3.50
N ASN A 51 0.53 2.63 -4.52
CA ASN A 51 0.89 3.81 -5.31
C ASN A 51 0.70 5.12 -4.53
N GLY A 52 -0.14 5.10 -3.48
CA GLY A 52 -0.44 6.26 -2.64
C GLY A 52 -0.92 7.45 -3.46
N ALA A 53 -1.98 7.25 -4.26
CA ALA A 53 -2.53 8.31 -5.07
C ALA A 53 -2.94 9.50 -4.18
N THR A 54 -2.57 10.71 -4.60
CA THR A 54 -3.03 11.98 -4.02
C THR A 54 -3.43 12.93 -5.15
N PRO A 55 -4.13 14.04 -4.85
CA PRO A 55 -4.44 15.06 -5.85
C PRO A 55 -3.19 15.62 -6.55
N GLU A 56 -2.04 15.61 -5.89
CA GLU A 56 -0.78 16.13 -6.41
C GLU A 56 0.02 15.08 -7.19
N GLY A 57 -0.31 13.80 -7.08
CA GLY A 57 0.39 12.70 -7.76
C GLY A 57 0.49 11.45 -6.90
N ASN A 58 1.20 10.43 -7.40
CA ASN A 58 1.42 9.21 -6.64
C ASN A 58 2.56 9.41 -5.62
N ILE A 59 2.30 9.03 -4.37
CA ILE A 59 3.29 8.95 -3.29
C ILE A 59 3.39 7.47 -2.87
N PRO A 60 4.22 6.66 -3.56
CA PRO A 60 4.37 5.26 -3.23
C PRO A 60 4.77 5.05 -1.76
N PHE A 61 4.28 3.98 -1.15
CA PHE A 61 4.53 3.69 0.25
C PHE A 61 4.79 2.21 0.53
N LEU A 62 5.35 1.96 1.71
CA LEU A 62 5.47 0.65 2.33
C LEU A 62 4.85 0.67 3.73
N ASP A 63 3.96 -0.27 3.98
CA ASP A 63 3.33 -0.50 5.29
C ASP A 63 3.68 -1.87 5.83
N LEU A 64 3.77 -1.96 7.16
CA LEU A 64 3.63 -3.21 7.88
C LEU A 64 2.20 -3.36 8.38
N PHE A 65 1.55 -4.46 8.01
CA PHE A 65 0.23 -4.83 8.50
C PHE A 65 0.35 -5.93 9.53
N ASP A 66 -0.03 -5.63 10.77
CA ASP A 66 -0.09 -6.59 11.87
C ASP A 66 -1.30 -7.51 11.68
N ILE A 67 -1.06 -8.81 11.45
CA ILE A 67 -2.16 -9.74 11.18
C ILE A 67 -2.98 -10.07 12.42
N ASP A 68 -2.42 -9.84 13.61
CA ASP A 68 -3.06 -10.20 14.87
C ASP A 68 -4.00 -9.07 15.32
N THR A 69 -3.63 -7.80 15.09
CA THR A 69 -4.42 -6.63 15.49
C THR A 69 -5.20 -5.98 14.34
N GLY A 70 -4.79 -6.20 13.10
CA GLY A 70 -5.32 -5.50 11.93
C GLY A 70 -4.79 -4.08 11.76
N GLU A 71 -3.81 -3.67 12.57
CA GLU A 71 -3.21 -2.33 12.51
C GLU A 71 -2.16 -2.22 11.40
N LYS A 72 -1.95 -0.98 10.91
CA LYS A 72 -0.92 -0.66 9.91
C LYS A 72 0.07 0.36 10.45
N GLU A 73 1.34 0.14 10.09
CA GLU A 73 2.44 1.05 10.40
C GLU A 73 3.16 1.45 9.11
N ARG A 74 3.14 2.75 8.79
CA ARG A 74 3.89 3.35 7.67
C ARG A 74 5.38 3.34 7.99
N ILE A 75 6.15 2.50 7.28
CA ILE A 75 7.60 2.39 7.50
C ILE A 75 8.41 3.16 6.46
N TRP A 76 7.81 3.46 5.31
CA TRP A 76 8.42 4.28 4.27
C TRP A 76 7.36 4.87 3.35
N HIS A 77 7.62 6.06 2.83
CA HIS A 77 6.93 6.61 1.66
C HIS A 77 7.89 7.46 0.84
N SER A 78 7.55 7.66 -0.42
CA SER A 78 8.32 8.53 -1.32
C SER A 78 8.29 9.98 -0.84
N ASP A 79 9.37 10.71 -1.09
CA ASP A 79 9.41 12.17 -0.99
C ASP A 79 8.78 12.77 -2.25
N LYS A 80 7.85 13.72 -2.07
CA LYS A 80 7.15 14.42 -3.16
C LYS A 80 8.09 15.00 -4.24
N GLU A 81 9.30 15.40 -3.86
CA GLU A 81 10.29 16.03 -4.74
C GLU A 81 11.05 15.04 -5.66
N LYS A 82 10.92 13.72 -5.45
CA LYS A 82 11.77 12.71 -6.14
C LYS A 82 11.04 11.83 -7.16
N TYR A 83 9.73 11.97 -7.32
CA TYR A 83 8.91 11.04 -8.12
C TYR A 83 8.23 11.67 -9.35
N TYR A 84 8.59 12.90 -9.71
CA TYR A 84 8.28 13.47 -11.03
C TYR A 84 9.52 13.34 -11.93
N LEU A 85 9.64 12.22 -12.63
CA LEU A 85 10.48 12.09 -13.83
C LEU A 85 9.61 11.58 -14.98
#